data_AF-A0A8D2LYD5-F1
#
_entry.id   AF-A0A8D2LYD5-F1
#
_cell.length_a   1.000
_cell.length_b   1.000
_cell.length_c   1.000
_cell.angle_alpha   90.00
_cell.angle_beta   90.00
_cell.angle_gamma   90.00
#
_symmetry.space_group_name_H-M   'P 1'
#
loop_
_entity.id
_entity.type
_entity.pdbx_description
1 polymer ?
#
loop_
_entity_poly.entity_id
_entity_poly.type
_entity_poly.pdbx_seq_one_letter_code
_entity_poly.pdbx_strand_id
1 'polypeptide(L)'
;MFSFRDLIFAGMAFPTSVFVGISFWTLYLYDRELVYPHSIDTVIDIWMNHAMHTLLLPLILLEMLITPRRYPSKGKGLGLAITAVSAYMCWMLWIYSVSGRWPYPLFQGLSHFSIVIVFLVSTAIYLLIYNTGEFLCRMIWGDTIVILDIYKKKSK
;
A
#
# COMPACT_ATOMS: atom_id res chain seq x y z
N MET A 1 -15.14 -13.35 -14.30
CA MET A 1 -15.81 -12.13 -13.80
C MET A 1 -14.92 -11.55 -12.71
N PHE A 2 -14.55 -10.28 -12.82
CA PHE A 2 -13.72 -9.59 -11.84
C PHE A 2 -14.51 -9.35 -10.55
N SER A 3 -13.95 -9.68 -9.38
CA SER A 3 -14.63 -9.53 -8.10
C SER A 3 -14.24 -8.22 -7.41
N PHE A 4 -15.14 -7.64 -6.62
CA PHE A 4 -14.85 -6.45 -5.79
C PHE A 4 -13.64 -6.67 -4.87
N ARG A 5 -13.50 -7.89 -4.34
CA ARG A 5 -12.35 -8.34 -3.56
C ARG A 5 -11.02 -8.15 -4.31
N ASP A 6 -10.97 -8.48 -5.59
CA ASP A 6 -9.74 -8.32 -6.38
C ASP A 6 -9.45 -6.85 -6.72
N LEU A 7 -10.49 -5.99 -6.76
CA LEU A 7 -10.32 -4.53 -6.87
C LEU A 7 -9.64 -3.95 -5.65
N ILE A 8 -10.16 -4.27 -4.47
CA ILE A 8 -9.61 -3.80 -3.20
C ILE A 8 -8.21 -4.35 -2.99
N PHE A 9 -7.98 -5.63 -3.30
CA PHE A 9 -6.65 -6.22 -3.22
C PHE A 9 -5.65 -5.45 -4.10
N ALA A 10 -5.96 -5.33 -5.39
CA ALA A 10 -5.04 -4.75 -6.37
C ALA A 10 -4.84 -3.24 -6.14
N GLY A 11 -5.92 -2.49 -5.93
CA GLY A 11 -5.89 -1.03 -5.86
C GLY A 11 -5.54 -0.47 -4.48
N MET A 12 -5.67 -1.25 -3.41
CA MET A 12 -5.44 -0.75 -2.04
C MET A 12 -4.60 -1.71 -1.20
N ALA A 13 -5.08 -2.92 -0.93
CA ALA A 13 -4.49 -3.78 0.10
C ALA A 13 -3.04 -4.17 -0.21
N PHE A 14 -2.77 -4.62 -1.45
CA PHE A 14 -1.42 -4.97 -1.90
C PHE A 14 -0.48 -3.77 -1.89
N PRO A 15 -0.74 -2.69 -2.65
CA PRO A 15 0.19 -1.57 -2.72
C PRO A 15 0.36 -0.85 -1.39
N THR A 16 -0.68 -0.69 -0.57
CA THR A 16 -0.56 -0.08 0.77
C THR A 16 0.26 -0.94 1.71
N SER A 17 0.00 -2.24 1.80
CA SER A 17 0.74 -3.13 2.71
C SER A 17 2.23 -3.16 2.38
N VAL A 18 2.55 -3.22 1.08
CA VAL A 18 3.93 -3.22 0.60
C VAL A 18 4.60 -1.86 0.82
N PHE A 19 3.91 -0.76 0.49
CA PHE A 19 4.42 0.58 0.69
C PHE A 19 4.69 0.88 2.17
N VAL A 20 3.71 0.63 3.05
CA VAL A 20 3.85 0.86 4.50
C VAL A 20 4.98 0.03 5.07
N GLY A 21 5.02 -1.28 4.78
CA GLY A 21 6.07 -2.14 5.33
C GLY A 21 7.47 -1.73 4.90
N ILE A 22 7.69 -1.47 3.61
CA ILE A 22 9.01 -1.08 3.11
C ILE A 22 9.40 0.32 3.59
N SER A 23 8.52 1.31 3.42
CA SER A 23 8.83 2.71 3.76
C SER A 23 9.04 2.89 5.27
N PHE A 24 8.19 2.28 6.09
CA PHE A 24 8.32 2.35 7.55
C PHE A 24 9.65 1.78 7.99
N TRP A 25 9.99 0.54 7.63
CA TRP A 25 11.23 -0.08 8.10
C TRP A 25 12.47 0.60 7.51
N THR A 26 12.41 1.11 6.29
CA THR A 26 13.51 1.89 5.70
C THR A 26 13.77 3.16 6.52
N LEU A 27 12.73 3.93 6.84
CA LEU A 27 12.87 5.14 7.64
C LEU A 27 13.22 4.83 9.09
N TYR A 28 12.60 3.80 9.68
CA TYR A 28 12.86 3.35 11.04
C TYR A 28 14.33 2.96 11.26
N LEU A 29 14.90 2.21 10.30
CA LEU A 29 16.30 1.78 10.37
C LEU A 29 17.29 2.92 10.08
N TYR A 30 16.89 3.90 9.28
CA TYR A 30 17.70 5.09 9.00
C TYR A 30 17.72 6.03 10.21
N ASP A 31 16.54 6.45 10.66
CA ASP A 31 16.31 7.24 11.87
C ASP A 31 14.84 7.10 12.30
N ARG A 32 14.60 6.32 13.36
CA ARG A 32 13.25 6.07 13.86
C ARG A 32 12.51 7.32 14.30
N GLU A 33 13.19 8.38 14.70
CA GLU A 33 12.52 9.62 15.14
C GLU A 33 11.72 10.29 14.00
N LEU A 34 11.99 9.93 12.74
CA LEU A 34 11.26 10.45 11.58
C LEU A 34 9.84 9.91 11.45
N VAL A 35 9.57 8.70 11.95
CA VAL A 35 8.30 7.97 11.74
C VAL A 35 7.73 7.31 13.00
N TYR A 36 8.60 6.93 13.95
CA TYR A 36 8.26 6.23 15.17
C TYR A 36 9.12 6.71 16.36
N PRO A 37 8.90 7.95 16.85
CA PRO A 37 9.66 8.53 17.95
C PRO A 37 9.65 7.69 19.23
N HIS A 38 10.65 7.82 20.07
CA HIS A 38 10.65 7.13 21.38
C HIS A 38 9.47 7.51 22.28
N SER A 39 8.91 8.71 22.13
CA SER A 39 7.76 9.15 22.94
C SER A 39 6.52 8.25 22.78
N ILE A 40 6.35 7.62 21.60
CA ILE A 40 5.19 6.77 21.34
C ILE A 40 5.37 5.32 21.82
N ASP A 41 6.58 4.91 22.25
CA ASP A 41 6.81 3.58 22.86
C ASP A 41 5.94 3.37 24.12
N THR A 42 5.49 4.46 24.74
CA THR A 42 4.60 4.44 25.91
C THR A 42 3.15 4.09 25.58
N VAL A 43 2.75 4.21 24.31
CA VAL A 43 1.37 3.99 23.83
C VAL A 43 1.31 2.78 22.90
N ILE A 44 2.32 2.61 22.05
CA ILE A 44 2.44 1.54 21.07
C ILE A 44 3.68 0.76 21.45
N ASP A 45 3.50 -0.46 21.94
CA ASP A 45 4.61 -1.33 22.28
C ASP A 45 5.23 -1.98 21.02
N ILE A 46 6.33 -2.69 21.22
CA ILE A 46 7.07 -3.33 20.13
C ILE A 46 6.24 -4.38 19.38
N TRP A 47 5.33 -5.08 20.06
CA TRP A 47 4.47 -6.09 19.44
C TRP A 47 3.45 -5.44 18.53
N MET A 48 2.81 -4.36 18.98
CA MET A 48 1.88 -3.59 18.17
C MET A 48 2.61 -2.95 16.98
N ASN A 49 3.83 -2.45 17.16
CA ASN A 49 4.64 -1.94 16.05
C ASN A 49 4.86 -3.00 14.96
N HIS A 50 5.25 -4.22 15.34
CA HIS A 50 5.41 -5.32 14.38
C HIS A 50 4.08 -5.75 13.74
N ALA A 51 2.98 -5.76 14.49
CA ALA A 51 1.66 -6.07 13.94
C ALA A 51 1.24 -5.05 12.87
N MET A 52 1.52 -3.77 13.09
CA MET A 52 1.15 -2.68 12.18
C MET A 52 2.09 -2.55 10.98
N HIS A 53 3.40 -2.82 11.13
CA HIS A 53 4.38 -2.49 10.09
C HIS A 53 5.15 -3.69 9.52
N THR A 54 5.26 -4.80 10.25
CA THR A 54 5.91 -6.01 9.73
C THR A 54 4.90 -6.99 9.16
N LEU A 55 3.85 -7.31 9.92
CA LEU A 55 2.95 -8.43 9.61
C LEU A 55 2.14 -8.23 8.32
N LEU A 56 1.94 -6.97 7.90
CA LEU A 56 1.26 -6.65 6.64
C LEU A 56 1.95 -7.28 5.41
N LEU A 57 3.28 -7.28 5.37
CA LEU A 57 4.06 -7.80 4.24
C LEU A 57 3.92 -9.31 4.04
N PRO A 58 4.24 -10.18 5.02
CA PRO A 58 4.10 -11.62 4.84
C PRO A 58 2.66 -12.02 4.62
N LEU A 59 1.68 -11.36 5.27
CA LEU A 59 0.27 -11.69 5.08
C LEU A 59 -0.22 -11.35 3.68
N ILE A 60 0.11 -10.17 3.15
CA ILE A 60 -0.37 -9.78 1.82
C ILE A 60 0.29 -10.60 0.70
N LEU A 61 1.55 -11.00 0.89
CA LEU A 61 2.26 -11.91 -0.01
C LEU A 61 1.69 -13.32 0.08
N LEU A 62 1.42 -13.83 1.28
CA LEU A 62 0.78 -15.12 1.47
C LEU A 62 -0.61 -15.14 0.82
N GLU A 63 -1.42 -14.10 1.05
CA GLU A 63 -2.74 -13.95 0.44
C GLU A 63 -2.67 -13.97 -1.09
N MET A 64 -1.67 -13.31 -1.67
CA MET A 64 -1.39 -13.34 -3.11
C MET A 64 -1.06 -14.75 -3.61
N LEU A 65 -0.30 -15.53 -2.83
CA LEU A 65 0.19 -16.86 -3.21
C LEU A 65 -0.85 -17.97 -3.05
N ILE A 66 -1.77 -17.85 -2.10
CA ILE A 66 -2.76 -18.90 -1.81
C ILE A 66 -4.13 -18.61 -2.40
N THR A 67 -4.41 -17.36 -2.79
CA THR A 67 -5.70 -16.97 -3.35
C THR A 67 -5.57 -16.67 -4.83
N PRO A 68 -6.29 -17.39 -5.72
CA PRO A 68 -6.40 -17.00 -7.12
C PRO A 68 -6.94 -15.58 -7.25
N ARG A 69 -6.11 -14.70 -7.81
CA ARG A 69 -6.36 -13.26 -7.89
C ARG A 69 -6.35 -12.79 -9.33
N ARG A 70 -7.42 -12.09 -9.73
CA ARG A 70 -7.53 -11.49 -11.06
C ARG A 70 -7.48 -9.97 -10.95
N TYR A 71 -6.36 -9.37 -11.35
CA TYR A 71 -6.24 -7.91 -11.35
C TYR A 71 -7.31 -7.25 -12.23
N PRO A 72 -7.81 -6.06 -11.82
CA PRO A 72 -8.76 -5.27 -12.61
C PRO A 72 -8.19 -4.87 -13.97
N SER A 73 -9.04 -4.30 -14.83
CA SER A 73 -8.54 -3.50 -15.94
C SER A 73 -7.65 -2.37 -15.41
N LYS A 74 -6.56 -2.07 -16.12
CA LYS A 74 -5.56 -1.06 -15.73
C LYS A 74 -6.20 0.25 -15.24
N GLY A 75 -7.16 0.79 -15.99
CA GLY A 75 -7.84 2.03 -15.61
C GLY A 75 -8.59 1.97 -14.28
N LYS A 76 -9.28 0.85 -13.98
CA LYS A 76 -10.01 0.70 -12.71
C LYS A 76 -9.07 0.51 -11.52
N GLY A 77 -8.04 -0.33 -11.68
CA GLY A 77 -7.09 -0.60 -10.60
C GLY A 77 -6.19 0.60 -10.31
N LEU A 78 -5.61 1.22 -11.34
CA LEU A 78 -4.83 2.43 -11.18
C LEU A 78 -5.68 3.59 -10.68
N GLY A 79 -6.92 3.73 -11.17
CA GLY A 79 -7.86 4.73 -10.69
C GLY A 79 -8.06 4.61 -9.18
N LEU A 80 -8.36 3.42 -8.67
CA LEU A 80 -8.51 3.19 -7.23
C LEU A 80 -7.20 3.45 -6.46
N ALA A 81 -6.06 2.99 -6.98
CA ALA A 81 -4.75 3.22 -6.35
C ALA A 81 -4.41 4.71 -6.21
N ILE A 82 -4.62 5.48 -7.29
CA ILE A 82 -4.41 6.93 -7.32
C ILE A 82 -5.38 7.63 -6.36
N THR A 83 -6.66 7.23 -6.34
CA THR A 83 -7.63 7.78 -5.41
C THR A 83 -7.22 7.50 -3.95
N ALA A 84 -6.78 6.28 -3.63
CA ALA A 84 -6.38 5.90 -2.28
C ALA A 84 -5.17 6.71 -1.80
N VAL A 85 -4.09 6.78 -2.59
CA VAL A 85 -2.88 7.54 -2.21
C VAL A 85 -3.17 9.05 -2.12
N SER A 86 -3.95 9.60 -3.05
CA SER A 86 -4.35 11.01 -3.02
C SER A 86 -5.21 11.32 -1.80
N ALA A 87 -6.16 10.44 -1.46
CA ALA A 87 -7.01 10.62 -0.29
C ALA A 87 -6.18 10.64 1.01
N TYR A 88 -5.18 9.77 1.12
CA TYR A 88 -4.26 9.76 2.27
C TYR A 88 -3.44 11.05 2.35
N MET A 89 -2.90 11.53 1.22
CA MET A 89 -2.15 12.80 1.18
C MET A 89 -3.04 13.99 1.56
N CYS A 90 -4.27 14.06 1.04
CA CYS A 90 -5.24 15.06 1.44
C CYS A 90 -5.54 14.99 2.94
N TRP A 91 -5.64 13.80 3.52
CA TRP A 91 -5.84 13.62 4.95
C TRP A 91 -4.65 14.12 5.77
N MET A 92 -3.41 13.84 5.35
CA MET A 92 -2.21 14.37 6.00
C MET A 92 -2.15 15.90 5.97
N LEU A 93 -2.45 16.49 4.81
CA LEU A 93 -2.52 17.95 4.65
C LEU A 93 -3.61 18.55 5.52
N TRP A 94 -4.77 17.89 5.61
CA TRP A 94 -5.86 18.30 6.47
C TRP A 94 -5.44 18.27 7.95
N ILE A 95 -4.81 17.18 8.43
CA ILE A 95 -4.29 17.11 9.81
C ILE A 95 -3.34 18.27 10.10
N TYR A 96 -2.41 18.56 9.20
CA TYR A 96 -1.49 19.68 9.36
C TYR A 96 -2.24 21.02 9.40
N SER A 97 -3.22 21.23 8.52
CA SER A 97 -4.00 22.47 8.46
C SER A 97 -4.77 22.77 9.75
N VAL A 98 -5.25 21.74 10.46
CA VAL A 98 -6.05 21.92 11.69
C VAL A 98 -5.22 21.88 12.97
N SER A 99 -4.09 21.17 12.98
CA SER A 99 -3.28 20.97 14.20
C SER A 99 -1.97 21.76 14.22
N GLY A 100 -1.53 22.26 13.06
CA GLY A 100 -0.20 22.85 12.89
C GLY A 100 0.95 21.84 13.01
N ARG A 101 0.66 20.54 13.09
CA ARG A 101 1.64 19.47 13.26
C ARG A 101 1.47 18.40 12.19
N TRP A 102 2.59 17.92 11.67
CA TRP A 102 2.59 16.81 10.74
C TRP A 102 2.36 15.48 11.47
N PRO A 103 1.64 14.52 10.87
CA PRO A 103 1.48 13.18 11.43
C PRO A 103 2.81 12.45 11.65
N TYR A 104 3.82 12.74 10.82
CA TYR A 104 5.16 12.19 10.93
C TYR A 104 6.20 13.31 11.10
N PRO A 105 7.12 13.21 12.06
CA PRO A 105 8.18 14.20 12.26
C PRO A 105 9.04 14.45 11.02
N LEU A 106 9.18 13.47 10.12
CA LEU A 106 9.84 13.59 8.81
C LEU A 106 9.50 14.90 8.07
N PHE A 107 8.25 15.37 8.14
CA PHE A 107 7.80 16.54 7.40
C PHE A 107 8.07 17.87 8.11
N GLN A 108 8.39 17.87 9.41
CA GLN A 108 8.53 19.11 10.20
C GLN A 108 9.74 19.95 9.77
N GLY A 109 10.83 19.32 9.34
CA GLY A 109 12.04 20.00 8.89
C GLY A 109 12.10 20.29 7.38
N LEU A 110 11.07 19.90 6.63
CA LEU A 110 11.08 19.99 5.16
C LEU A 110 10.43 21.30 4.67
N SER A 111 11.01 21.88 3.62
CA SER A 111 10.36 22.97 2.90
C SER A 111 9.09 22.46 2.19
N HIS A 112 8.13 23.34 1.93
CA HIS A 112 6.91 23.00 1.17
C HIS A 112 7.24 22.33 -0.18
N PHE A 113 8.29 22.80 -0.86
CA PHE A 113 8.75 22.21 -2.12
C PHE A 113 9.26 20.77 -1.93
N SER A 114 10.06 20.53 -0.89
CA SER A 114 10.53 19.19 -0.54
C SER A 114 9.38 18.23 -0.21
N ILE A 115 8.34 18.71 0.47
CA ILE A 115 7.14 17.90 0.79
C ILE A 115 6.40 17.50 -0.49
N VAL A 116 6.23 18.41 -1.45
CA VAL A 116 5.63 18.10 -2.75
C VAL A 116 6.45 17.02 -3.48
N ILE A 117 7.78 17.12 -3.47
CA ILE A 117 8.66 16.09 -4.05
C ILE A 117 8.44 14.75 -3.36
N VAL A 118 8.42 14.71 -2.02
CA VAL A 118 8.19 13.48 -1.25
C VAL A 118 6.85 12.85 -1.61
N PHE A 119 5.79 13.64 -1.78
CA PHE A 119 4.48 13.14 -2.21
C PHE A 119 4.49 12.58 -3.63
N LEU A 120 5.15 13.26 -4.57
CA LEU A 120 5.28 12.77 -5.95
C LEU A 120 6.07 11.46 -6.02
N VAL A 121 7.21 11.40 -5.31
CA VAL A 121 8.04 10.19 -5.24
C VAL A 121 7.28 9.04 -4.57
N SER A 122 6.58 9.31 -3.46
CA SER A 122 5.77 8.30 -2.77
C SER A 122 4.66 7.75 -3.67
N THR A 123 3.97 8.62 -4.41
CA THR A 123 2.96 8.22 -5.40
C THR A 123 3.59 7.35 -6.50
N ALA A 124 4.74 7.76 -7.05
CA ALA A 124 5.43 6.98 -8.08
C ALA A 124 5.83 5.58 -7.59
N ILE A 125 6.36 5.47 -6.36
CA ILE A 125 6.69 4.19 -5.73
C ILE A 125 5.42 3.35 -5.52
N TYR A 126 4.34 3.95 -5.03
CA TYR A 126 3.05 3.26 -4.83
C TYR A 126 2.50 2.67 -6.14
N LEU A 127 2.58 3.42 -7.23
CA LEU A 127 2.18 2.95 -8.56
C LEU A 127 3.13 1.89 -9.10
N LEU A 128 4.44 1.99 -8.85
CA LEU A 128 5.39 0.93 -9.20
C LEU A 128 5.01 -0.38 -8.48
N ILE A 129 4.76 -0.32 -7.18
CA ILE A 129 4.32 -1.48 -6.38
C ILE A 129 3.02 -2.08 -6.95
N TYR A 130 2.03 -1.25 -7.31
CA TYR A 130 0.81 -1.73 -7.97
C TYR A 130 1.14 -2.56 -9.22
N ASN A 131 2.02 -2.04 -10.09
CA ASN A 131 2.40 -2.72 -11.33
C ASN A 131 3.17 -4.01 -11.06
N THR A 132 4.04 -4.03 -10.04
CA THR A 132 4.73 -5.24 -9.58
C THR A 132 3.73 -6.29 -9.09
N GLY A 133 2.74 -5.90 -8.30
CA GLY A 133 1.69 -6.82 -7.84
C GLY A 133 0.89 -7.43 -8.99
N GLU A 134 0.56 -6.62 -10.00
CA GLU A 134 -0.11 -7.13 -11.20
C GLU A 134 0.76 -8.14 -11.96
N PHE A 135 2.04 -7.82 -12.14
CA PHE A 135 3.00 -8.70 -12.78
C PHE A 135 3.11 -10.04 -12.04
N LEU A 136 3.31 -10.00 -10.72
CA LEU A 136 3.40 -11.21 -9.88
C LEU A 136 2.11 -12.04 -9.94
N CYS A 137 0.94 -11.41 -9.83
CA CYS A 137 -0.32 -12.14 -9.92
C CYS A 137 -0.54 -12.79 -11.29
N ARG A 138 -0.12 -12.14 -12.38
CA ARG A 138 -0.16 -12.75 -13.72
C ARG A 138 0.78 -13.95 -13.83
N MET A 139 1.96 -13.87 -13.23
CA MET A 139 2.90 -15.01 -13.20
C MET A 139 2.36 -16.19 -12.40
N ILE A 140 1.76 -15.95 -11.22
CA ILE A 140 1.30 -17.01 -10.33
C ILE A 140 -0.01 -17.64 -10.85
N TRP A 141 -0.95 -16.82 -11.35
CA TRP A 141 -2.33 -17.26 -11.60
C TRP A 141 -2.79 -17.16 -13.04
N GLY A 142 -1.93 -16.74 -13.98
CA GLY A 142 -2.30 -16.49 -15.38
C GLY A 142 -3.05 -17.67 -16.02
N ASP A 143 -2.43 -18.86 -16.01
CA ASP A 143 -3.01 -20.07 -16.61
C ASP A 143 -4.22 -20.58 -15.81
N THR A 144 -4.12 -20.56 -14.47
CA THR A 144 -5.20 -20.99 -13.57
C THR A 144 -6.49 -20.23 -13.82
N ILE A 145 -6.42 -18.91 -14.01
CA ILE A 145 -7.60 -18.07 -14.28
C ILE A 145 -8.24 -18.43 -15.63
N VAL A 146 -7.43 -18.70 -16.65
CA VAL A 146 -7.92 -19.12 -17.97
C VAL A 146 -8.67 -20.46 -17.86
N ILE A 147 -8.09 -21.43 -17.16
CA ILE A 147 -8.71 -22.74 -16.94
C ILE A 147 -10.05 -22.60 -16.20
N LEU A 148 -10.09 -21.83 -15.11
CA LEU A 148 -11.30 -21.60 -14.33
C LEU A 148 -12.43 -20.96 -15.14
N ASP A 149 -12.11 -20.02 -16.03
CA ASP A 149 -13.10 -19.40 -16.90
C ASP A 149 -13.67 -20.39 -17.93
N ILE A 150 -12.85 -21.29 -18.48
CA ILE A 150 -13.29 -22.33 -19.40
C ILE A 150 -14.30 -23.26 -18.71
N TYR A 151 -13.98 -23.75 -17.51
CA TYR A 151 -14.88 -24.61 -16.75
C TYR A 151 -16.20 -23.91 -16.41
N LYS A 152 -16.15 -22.64 -15.98
CA LYS A 152 -17.35 -21.85 -15.67
C LYS A 152 -18.24 -21.59 -16.88
N LYS A 153 -17.67 -21.50 -18.09
CA LYS A 153 -18.43 -21.36 -19.33
C LYS A 153 -19.09 -22.67 -19.74
N LYS A 154 -18.44 -23.82 -19.50
CA LYS A 154 -19.00 -25.15 -19.77
C LYS A 154 -20.14 -25.54 -18.81
N SER A 155 -20.14 -24.99 -17.59
CA SER A 155 -21.16 -25.28 -16.58
C SER A 155 -22.42 -24.40 -16.66
N LYS A 156 -22.52 -23.54 -17.68
CA LYS A 156 -23.67 -22.66 -17.95
C LYS A 156 -24.33 -23.07 -19.24
#